data_AF-A0A3M1HMR0-F1
#
_entry.id   AF-A0A3M1HMR0-F1
#
_cell.length_a   1.000
_cell.length_b   1.000
_cell.length_c   1.000
_cell.angle_alpha   90.00
_cell.angle_beta   90.00
_cell.angle_gamma   90.00
#
_symmetry.space_group_name_H-M   'P 1'
#
loop_
_entity.id
_entity.type
_entity.pdbx_description
1 polymer ?
#
loop_
_entity_poly.entity_id
_entity_poly.type
_entity_poly.pdbx_seq_one_letter_code
_entity_poly.pdbx_strand_id
1 'polypeptide(L)'
;MREHHGCGVRGADWRLGEDWAGDPAVFVWLVVDDEAWDGLSESERERVERAVRERLERVSSEYGVYVRIRSVADRPVYEDVEYVQEVVGG
;
A
#
# COMPACT_ATOMS: atom_id res chain seq x y z
N MET A 1 -15.01 25.18 -2.76
CA MET A 1 -14.91 24.11 -1.76
C MET A 1 -13.93 23.12 -2.37
N ARG A 2 -12.68 23.05 -1.86
CA ARG A 2 -11.69 22.12 -2.41
C ARG A 2 -12.03 20.76 -1.84
N GLU A 3 -12.64 19.91 -2.65
CA GLU A 3 -12.78 18.50 -2.32
C GLU A 3 -11.36 17.95 -2.24
N HIS A 4 -10.89 17.74 -1.01
CA HIS A 4 -9.73 16.91 -0.79
C HIS A 4 -10.14 15.53 -1.27
N HIS A 5 -9.73 15.15 -2.48
CA HIS A 5 -9.71 13.75 -2.90
C HIS A 5 -8.84 13.04 -1.87
N GLY A 6 -9.50 12.51 -0.83
CA GLY A 6 -8.85 11.75 0.21
C GLY A 6 -8.03 10.68 -0.47
N CYS A 7 -6.75 10.61 -0.11
CA CYS A 7 -5.82 9.62 -0.61
C CYS A 7 -6.56 8.27 -0.63
N GLY A 8 -6.78 7.71 -1.84
CA GLY A 8 -7.65 6.55 -2.06
C GLY A 8 -7.19 5.26 -1.39
N VAL A 9 -6.19 5.30 -0.52
CA VAL A 9 -5.70 4.16 0.25
C VAL A 9 -6.69 3.87 1.37
N ARG A 10 -7.27 2.67 1.35
CA ARG A 10 -8.21 2.16 2.35
C ARG A 10 -7.52 1.37 3.46
N GLY A 11 -6.35 0.83 3.17
CA GLY A 11 -5.57 0.06 4.13
C GLY A 11 -4.25 -0.44 3.55
N ALA A 12 -3.49 -1.13 4.38
CA ALA A 12 -2.29 -1.84 3.97
C ALA A 12 -2.24 -3.19 4.67
N ASP A 13 -1.79 -4.21 3.95
CA ASP A 13 -1.49 -5.54 4.47
C ASP A 13 -0.01 -5.85 4.24
N TRP A 14 0.59 -6.68 5.10
CA TRP A 14 1.99 -7.03 4.95
C TRP A 14 2.25 -8.48 5.34
N ARG A 15 3.27 -9.06 4.69
CA ARG A 15 3.70 -10.43 4.94
C ARG A 15 5.21 -10.55 4.81
N LEU A 16 5.81 -11.32 5.71
CA LEU A 16 7.19 -11.81 5.56
C LEU A 16 7.22 -13.04 4.66
N GLY A 17 8.17 -13.06 3.73
CA GLY A 17 8.43 -14.18 2.84
C GLY A 17 9.88 -14.18 2.39
N GLU A 18 10.12 -14.84 1.27
CA GLU A 18 11.43 -14.90 0.61
C GLU A 18 11.30 -14.23 -0.76
N ASP A 19 12.31 -13.48 -1.16
CA ASP A 19 12.39 -12.93 -2.52
C ASP A 19 12.82 -14.00 -3.55
N TRP A 20 13.07 -13.58 -4.79
CA TRP A 20 13.47 -14.49 -5.86
C TRP A 20 14.88 -15.09 -5.68
N ALA A 21 15.70 -14.51 -4.81
CA ALA A 21 17.02 -15.01 -4.44
C ALA A 21 16.97 -15.95 -3.22
N GLY A 22 15.83 -16.04 -2.55
CA GLY A 22 15.66 -16.76 -1.29
C GLY A 22 16.02 -15.93 -0.06
N ASP A 23 16.22 -14.62 -0.22
CA ASP A 23 16.51 -13.72 0.89
C ASP A 23 15.21 -13.29 1.58
N PRO A 24 15.19 -13.17 2.92
CA PRO A 24 14.00 -12.72 3.64
C PRO A 24 13.55 -11.33 3.17
N ALA A 25 12.25 -11.19 2.90
CA ALA A 25 11.66 -9.99 2.33
C ALA A 25 10.30 -9.66 2.94
N VAL A 26 9.99 -8.37 3.00
CA VAL A 26 8.68 -7.85 3.39
C VAL A 26 7.89 -7.51 2.13
N PHE A 27 6.73 -8.14 1.97
CA PHE A 27 5.77 -7.82 0.93
C PHE A 27 4.66 -6.97 1.53
N VAL A 28 4.40 -5.81 0.93
CA VAL A 28 3.36 -4.87 1.37
C VAL A 28 2.35 -4.68 0.25
N TRP A 29 1.07 -4.88 0.57
CA TRP A 29 -0.04 -4.60 -0.32
C TRP A 29 -0.78 -3.37 0.17
N LEU A 30 -0.81 -2.33 -0.66
CA LEU A 30 -1.68 -1.18 -0.44
C LEU A 30 -3.04 -1.48 -1.05
N VAL A 31 -4.09 -1.40 -0.22
CA VAL A 31 -5.47 -1.54 -0.65
C VAL A 31 -5.97 -0.15 -1.03
N VAL A 32 -6.29 0.05 -2.30
CA VAL A 32 -6.75 1.33 -2.85
C VAL A 32 -8.16 1.22 -3.41
N ASP A 33 -8.91 2.31 -3.29
CA ASP A 33 -10.19 2.50 -3.95
C ASP A 33 -9.99 2.56 -5.46
N ASP A 34 -10.74 1.74 -6.20
CA ASP A 34 -10.63 1.65 -7.66
C ASP A 34 -10.82 3.00 -8.35
N GLU A 35 -11.83 3.78 -7.94
CA GLU A 35 -12.15 5.06 -8.59
C GLU A 35 -11.01 6.06 -8.38
N ALA A 36 -10.43 6.07 -7.17
CA ALA A 36 -9.29 6.89 -6.86
C ALA A 36 -8.00 6.41 -7.57
N TRP A 37 -7.80 5.10 -7.72
CA TRP A 37 -6.60 4.54 -8.34
C TRP A 37 -6.63 4.65 -9.87
N ASP A 38 -7.78 4.42 -10.50
CA ASP A 38 -8.01 4.59 -11.94
C ASP A 38 -8.02 6.05 -12.39
N GLY A 39 -8.30 6.97 -11.47
CA GLY A 39 -8.10 8.39 -11.70
C GLY A 39 -6.63 8.83 -11.80
N LEU A 40 -5.67 8.00 -11.36
CA LEU A 40 -4.25 8.35 -11.38
C LEU A 40 -3.58 7.96 -12.70
N SER A 41 -2.73 8.85 -13.21
CA SER A 41 -1.80 8.51 -14.29
C SER A 41 -0.74 7.51 -13.83
N GLU A 42 -0.11 6.81 -14.78
CA GLU A 42 1.00 5.89 -14.51
C GLU A 42 2.09 6.54 -13.66
N SER A 43 2.52 7.76 -14.00
CA SER A 43 3.54 8.49 -13.25
C SER A 43 3.11 8.87 -11.82
N GLU A 44 1.81 9.09 -11.58
CA GLU A 44 1.30 9.33 -10.23
C GLU A 44 1.27 8.05 -9.40
N ARG A 45 0.88 6.93 -10.01
CA ARG A 45 0.93 5.60 -9.40
C ARG A 45 2.36 5.22 -9.00
N GLU A 46 3.32 5.41 -9.90
CA GLU A 46 4.74 5.18 -9.63
C GLU A 46 5.27 6.06 -8.49
N ARG A 47 4.82 7.32 -8.39
CA ARG A 47 5.20 8.20 -7.27
C ARG A 47 4.69 7.68 -5.94
N VAL A 48 3.45 7.17 -5.89
CA VAL A 48 2.89 6.56 -4.67
C VAL A 48 3.69 5.33 -4.27
N GLU A 49 3.93 4.41 -5.21
CA GLU A 49 4.73 3.19 -4.95
C GLU A 49 6.14 3.53 -4.43
N ARG A 50 6.80 4.50 -5.07
CA ARG A 50 8.14 4.94 -4.66
C ARG A 50 8.12 5.56 -3.27
N ALA A 51 7.16 6.46 -2.98
CA ALA A 51 7.06 7.12 -1.69
C ALA A 51 6.83 6.11 -0.55
N VAL A 52 6.00 5.09 -0.78
CA VAL A 52 5.75 4.03 0.21
C VAL A 52 6.98 3.15 0.39
N ARG A 53 7.65 2.75 -0.70
CA ARG A 53 8.91 1.99 -0.62
C ARG A 53 9.97 2.76 0.17
N GLU A 54 10.24 4.01 -0.21
CA GLU A 54 11.24 4.86 0.47
C GLU A 54 10.93 5.03 1.96
N ARG A 55 9.64 5.10 2.33
CA ARG A 55 9.23 5.21 3.74
C ARG A 55 9.50 3.91 4.50
N LEU A 56 9.19 2.77 3.89
CA LEU A 56 9.35 1.45 4.51
C LEU A 56 10.82 1.03 4.61
N GLU A 57 11.63 1.30 3.59
CA GLU A 57 13.09 1.03 3.61
C GLU A 57 13.80 1.81 4.74
N ARG A 58 13.29 3.00 5.10
CA ARG A 58 13.81 3.77 6.24
C ARG A 58 13.48 3.15 7.60
N VAL A 59 12.43 2.32 7.67
CA VAL A 59 11.99 1.66 8.91
C VAL A 59 12.56 0.24 8.99
N SER A 60 12.73 -0.44 7.86
CA SER A 60 13.23 -1.80 7.76
C SER A 60 14.44 -1.83 6.83
N SER A 61 15.64 -1.67 7.39
CA SER A 61 16.90 -1.78 6.65
C SER A 61 17.43 -3.22 6.53
N GLU A 62 16.80 -4.17 7.22
CA GLU A 62 17.25 -5.57 7.30
C GLU A 62 16.68 -6.46 6.19
N TYR A 63 15.51 -6.08 5.65
CA TYR A 63 14.77 -6.88 4.66
C TYR A 63 14.50 -6.07 3.40
N GLY A 64 14.53 -6.73 2.24
CA GLY A 64 14.04 -6.14 0.99
C GLY A 64 12.54 -5.84 1.08
N VAL A 65 12.11 -4.65 0.62
CA VAL A 65 10.70 -4.24 0.67
C VAL A 65 10.08 -4.22 -0.72
N TYR A 66 9.03 -5.02 -0.90
CA TYR A 66 8.29 -5.14 -2.15
C TYR A 66 6.87 -4.61 -1.98
N VAL A 67 6.61 -3.44 -2.57
CA VAL A 67 5.28 -2.82 -2.57
C VAL A 67 4.48 -3.32 -3.78
N ARG A 68 3.24 -3.68 -3.53
CA ARG A 68 2.22 -4.03 -4.52
C ARG A 68 0.95 -3.25 -4.22
N ILE A 69 0.18 -2.96 -5.26
CA ILE A 69 -1.07 -2.24 -5.13
C ILE A 69 -2.19 -3.17 -5.56
N ARG A 70 -3.25 -3.21 -4.76
CA ARG A 70 -4.45 -3.99 -5.03
C ARG A 70 -5.66 -3.10 -4.85
N SER A 71 -6.61 -3.29 -5.73
CA SER A 71 -7.89 -2.62 -5.63
C SER A 71 -8.77 -3.28 -4.57
N VAL A 72 -9.70 -2.52 -3.98
CA VAL A 72 -10.73 -3.05 -3.07
C VAL A 72 -11.64 -4.05 -3.78
N ALA A 73 -11.84 -3.90 -5.09
CA ALA A 73 -12.65 -4.82 -5.90
C ALA A 73 -11.98 -6.19 -6.11
N ASP A 74 -10.66 -6.30 -5.99
CA ASP A 74 -9.86 -7.51 -6.26
C ASP A 74 -9.94 -8.60 -5.15
N ARG A 75 -11.02 -8.62 -4.34
CA ARG A 75 -11.14 -9.50 -3.16
C ARG A 75 -10.99 -11.00 -3.50
N PRO A 76 -10.19 -11.74 -2.72
CA PRO A 76 -10.71 -12.85 -1.94
C PRO A 76 -11.15 -12.31 -0.56
N VAL A 77 -12.26 -12.85 -0.07
CA VAL A 77 -12.89 -12.51 1.21
C VAL A 77 -11.87 -12.53 2.35
N TYR A 78 -11.66 -11.40 3.03
CA TYR A 78 -10.99 -11.36 4.32
C TYR A 78 -12.00 -10.85 5.35
N GLU A 79 -12.46 -11.76 6.21
CA GLU A 79 -13.33 -11.49 7.36
C GLU A 79 -12.58 -10.92 8.57
N ASP A 80 -11.25 -10.71 8.50
CA ASP A 80 -10.42 -10.34 9.66
C ASP A 80 -9.41 -9.21 9.39
N VAL A 81 -9.68 -8.29 8.45
CA VAL A 81 -8.89 -7.05 8.42
C VAL A 81 -9.53 -6.10 9.43
N GLU A 82 -8.99 -6.05 10.64
CA GLU A 82 -9.24 -4.93 11.56
C GLU A 82 -8.86 -3.65 10.81
N TYR A 83 -9.86 -2.89 10.38
CA TYR A 83 -9.68 -1.58 9.77
C TYR A 83 -8.94 -0.71 10.78
N VAL A 84 -7.65 -0.50 10.57
CA VAL A 84 -6.90 0.54 11.28
C VAL A 84 -7.33 1.87 10.69
N GLN A 85 -8.51 2.34 11.10
CA GLN A 85 -9.03 3.66 10.80
C GLN A 85 -8.72 4.59 11.98
N GLU A 86 -7.44 4.94 12.16
CA GLU A 86 -6.95 6.06 12.99
C GLU A 86 -5.44 6.15 12.70
N VAL A 87 -4.79 7.27 12.35
CA VAL A 87 -4.76 8.64 12.90
C VAL A 87 -4.22 9.52 11.74
N VAL A 88 -4.75 10.71 11.41
CA VAL A 88 -4.37 12.00 12.03
C VAL A 88 -5.54 12.99 12.01
N GLY A 89 -6.06 13.29 13.19
CA GLY A 89 -6.66 14.58 13.51
C GLY A 89 -5.57 15.58 13.92
N GLY A 90 -5.75 16.85 13.52
CA GLY A 90 -4.88 17.98 13.83
C GLY A 90 -5.10 19.13 12.86
#